data_AF-A0A9K3NGF6-F1
#
_entry.id   AF-A0A9K3NGF6-F1
#
_cell.length_a   1.000
_cell.length_b   1.000
_cell.length_c   1.000
_cell.angle_alpha   90.00
_cell.angle_beta   90.00
_cell.angle_gamma   90.00
#
_symmetry.space_group_name_H-M   'P 1'
#
loop_
_entity.id
_entity.type
_entity.pdbx_description
1 polymer ?
#
loop_
_entity_poly.entity_id
_entity_poly.type
_entity_poly.pdbx_seq_one_letter_code
_entity_poly.pdbx_strand_id
1 'polypeptide(L)'
;MSLSKNWIPVIDSLKSRLNSWKALNLLFGGRLPLVKAVLGSLPVFFLSMFKAPIKIIGKWKGSGENKLCHVSDRIECVNDKIITPRWKWRRKKIMEVEKEEILELLDLLNLFHFGEETDKWTWRCDIIKGFSVQSARKCIEQTLHGQEEDICEWLSWVLIKINCFTWRLLQNSVPVAVNLCARGILSTSSYCVDWSDLLETVAHAFLECPFAMEVWRKVSVWARWDFTCFDNLEDMYHQIFVDASANSKNFLLCIMYMTIWTIWEERNDSVFRRLRKSANRAREDIISSLFNWICHRSKTEIKGWSEWVLYPLCIM
;
A
#
# COMPACT_ATOMS: atom_id res chain seq x y z
N MET A 1 29.13 -6.07 27.29
CA MET A 1 29.76 -5.19 26.28
C MET A 1 28.75 -4.15 25.83
N SER A 2 29.09 -2.85 25.81
CA SER A 2 28.07 -1.79 25.71
C SER A 2 27.33 -1.79 24.36
N LEU A 3 26.00 -1.89 24.40
CA LEU A 3 25.06 -1.80 23.28
C LEU A 3 25.26 -0.54 22.40
N SER A 4 26.01 0.45 22.87
CA SER A 4 26.43 1.64 22.12
C SER A 4 27.33 1.35 20.93
N LYS A 5 28.08 0.22 20.91
CA LYS A 5 28.92 -0.14 19.76
C LYS A 5 28.08 -0.46 18.51
N ASN A 6 26.89 -1.03 18.69
CA ASN A 6 26.02 -1.45 17.59
C ASN A 6 25.32 -0.28 16.88
N TRP A 7 25.36 0.93 17.47
CA TRP A 7 24.83 2.16 16.88
C TRP A 7 25.87 2.97 16.11
N ILE A 8 27.15 2.59 16.20
CA ILE A 8 28.24 3.24 15.46
C ILE A 8 27.94 3.27 13.95
N PRO A 9 27.46 2.19 13.30
CA PRO A 9 27.12 2.23 11.87
C PRO A 9 26.02 3.22 11.52
N VAL A 10 25.02 3.39 12.39
CA VAL A 10 23.92 4.34 12.20
C VAL A 10 24.42 5.78 12.35
N ILE A 11 25.24 6.03 13.37
CA ILE A 11 25.86 7.34 13.62
C ILE A 11 26.80 7.71 12.47
N ASP A 12 27.57 6.76 11.96
CA ASP A 12 28.52 6.99 10.87
C ASP A 12 27.79 7.21 9.54
N SER A 13 26.67 6.53 9.30
CA SER A 13 25.78 6.79 8.15
C SER A 13 25.17 8.19 8.21
N LEU A 14 24.70 8.62 9.39
CA LEU A 14 24.19 9.98 9.60
C LEU A 14 25.29 11.03 9.38
N LYS A 15 26.48 10.83 9.94
CA LYS A 15 27.63 11.72 9.76
C LYS A 15 28.10 11.78 8.30
N SER A 16 28.19 10.64 7.62
CA SER A 16 28.57 10.56 6.21
C SER A 16 27.60 11.35 5.32
N ARG A 17 26.29 11.22 5.56
CA ARG A 17 25.27 11.99 4.83
C ARG A 17 25.30 13.48 5.15
N LEU A 18 25.58 13.88 6.38
CA LEU A 18 25.72 15.29 6.75
C LEU A 18 27.01 15.91 6.19
N ASN A 19 28.11 15.15 6.16
CA ASN A 19 29.41 15.61 5.67
C ASN A 19 29.48 15.72 4.14
N SER A 20 28.61 15.02 3.41
CA SER A 20 28.53 15.13 1.95
C SER A 20 27.81 16.41 1.48
N TRP A 21 27.17 17.16 2.39
CA TRP A 21 26.43 18.37 2.05
C TRP A 21 27.33 19.61 2.11
N LYS A 22 27.72 20.13 0.94
CA LYS A 22 28.42 21.42 0.85
C LYS A 22 27.43 22.57 1.03
N ALA A 23 27.60 23.34 2.10
CA ALA A 23 26.72 24.45 2.48
C ALA A 23 26.51 25.48 1.34
N LEU A 24 27.50 25.69 0.47
CA LEU A 24 27.45 26.66 -0.63
C LEU A 24 26.37 26.39 -1.69
N ASN A 25 25.86 25.15 -1.80
CA ASN A 25 24.93 24.75 -2.87
C ASN A 25 23.46 24.64 -2.42
N LEU A 26 23.14 25.04 -1.18
CA LEU A 26 21.80 24.89 -0.62
C LEU A 26 21.31 26.22 -0.02
N LEU A 27 20.20 26.74 -0.56
CA LEU A 27 19.46 27.88 0.00
C LEU A 27 18.93 27.53 1.40
N PHE A 28 18.84 28.52 2.30
CA PHE A 28 18.38 28.32 3.70
C PHE A 28 17.03 27.58 3.78
N GLY A 29 16.10 27.91 2.88
CA GLY A 29 14.79 27.25 2.78
C GLY A 29 14.81 25.80 2.28
N GLY A 30 15.89 25.36 1.59
CA GLY A 30 16.09 23.96 1.18
C GLY A 30 16.83 23.13 2.22
N ARG A 31 17.63 23.76 3.09
CA ARG A 31 18.34 23.08 4.18
C ARG A 31 17.38 22.56 5.25
N LEU A 32 16.36 23.34 5.62
CA LEU A 32 15.42 22.96 6.67
C LEU A 32 14.56 21.72 6.32
N PRO A 33 13.99 21.59 5.10
CA PRO A 33 13.31 20.37 4.66
C PRO A 33 14.25 19.17 4.55
N LEU A 34 15.47 19.36 4.05
CA LEU A 34 16.44 18.26 3.87
C LEU A 34 16.93 17.72 5.23
N VAL A 35 17.19 18.62 6.19
CA VAL A 35 17.50 18.29 7.58
C VAL A 35 16.32 17.61 8.25
N LYS A 36 15.08 18.11 8.09
CA LYS A 36 13.87 17.48 8.62
C LYS A 36 13.62 16.09 8.01
N ALA A 37 13.88 15.92 6.72
CA ALA A 37 13.72 14.63 6.05
C ALA A 37 14.74 13.61 6.56
N VAL A 38 16.02 13.98 6.73
CA VAL A 38 17.08 13.04 7.12
C VAL A 38 17.19 12.84 8.64
N LEU A 39 17.14 13.91 9.44
CA LEU A 39 17.14 13.82 10.91
C LEU A 39 15.78 13.43 11.48
N GLY A 40 14.70 13.59 10.71
CA GLY A 40 13.38 13.08 11.07
C GLY A 40 13.23 11.60 10.72
N SER A 41 13.38 11.23 9.44
CA SER A 41 13.02 9.88 8.99
C SER A 41 13.96 8.78 9.47
N LEU A 42 15.29 8.99 9.48
CA LEU A 42 16.24 7.93 9.86
C LEU A 42 16.15 7.62 11.36
N PRO A 43 16.22 8.59 12.28
CA PRO A 43 16.01 8.31 13.70
C PRO A 43 14.62 7.78 13.98
N VAL A 44 13.55 8.29 13.35
CA VAL A 44 12.18 7.77 13.57
C VAL A 44 12.05 6.33 13.08
N PHE A 45 12.63 5.96 11.93
CA PHE A 45 12.66 4.59 11.43
C PHE A 45 13.47 3.65 12.33
N PHE A 46 14.66 4.08 12.76
CA PHE A 46 15.47 3.26 13.67
C PHE A 46 14.87 3.18 15.07
N LEU A 47 14.20 4.23 15.56
CA LEU A 47 13.53 4.26 16.87
C LEU A 47 12.17 3.57 16.87
N SER A 48 11.50 3.48 15.71
CA SER A 48 10.30 2.66 15.56
C SER A 48 10.62 1.17 15.60
N MET A 49 11.81 0.78 15.12
CA MET A 49 12.27 -0.61 15.09
C MET A 49 13.08 -1.01 16.33
N PHE A 50 13.82 -0.07 16.94
CA PHE A 50 14.80 -0.34 18.00
C PHE A 50 14.79 0.76 19.08
N LYS A 51 14.52 0.41 20.36
CA LYS A 51 14.65 1.33 21.52
C LYS A 51 16.08 1.85 21.73
N ALA A 52 16.34 3.14 21.51
CA ALA A 52 17.69 3.68 21.66
C ALA A 52 18.27 3.53 23.09
N PRO A 53 19.53 3.06 23.24
CA PRO A 53 20.23 3.05 24.52
C PRO A 53 20.44 4.47 25.08
N ILE A 54 20.25 4.65 26.38
CA ILE A 54 20.35 5.94 27.10
C ILE A 54 21.68 6.67 26.82
N LYS A 55 22.79 5.93 26.61
CA LYS A 55 24.12 6.49 26.26
C LYS A 55 24.18 7.23 24.92
N ILE A 56 23.28 6.95 23.97
CA ILE A 56 23.21 7.58 22.64
C ILE A 56 22.40 8.89 22.73
N ILE A 57 21.29 8.86 23.47
CA ILE A 57 20.43 10.02 23.74
C ILE A 57 21.18 11.09 24.55
N GLY A 58 22.06 10.66 25.47
CA GLY A 58 22.91 11.56 26.27
C GLY A 58 23.95 12.37 25.47
N LYS A 59 24.35 11.93 24.28
CA LYS A 59 25.27 12.71 23.40
C LYS A 59 24.58 13.89 22.70
N TRP A 60 23.25 13.97 22.75
CA TRP A 60 22.44 14.91 21.95
C TRP A 60 21.79 16.06 22.74
N LYS A 61 22.02 16.19 24.05
CA LYS A 61 21.42 17.28 24.85
C LYS A 61 22.44 17.97 25.75
N GLY A 62 22.59 19.28 25.52
CA GLY A 62 23.26 20.21 26.42
C GLY A 62 22.54 20.43 27.76
N SER A 63 23.31 21.04 28.65
CA SER A 63 23.06 21.66 29.95
C SER A 63 21.74 21.40 30.67
N GLY A 64 21.88 20.90 31.89
CA GLY A 64 20.83 20.85 32.92
C GLY A 64 21.27 19.93 34.03
N GLU A 65 21.49 20.50 35.21
CA GLU A 65 22.01 19.84 36.41
C GLU A 65 21.21 18.57 36.76
N ASN A 66 21.95 17.46 36.92
CA ASN A 66 21.50 16.10 37.28
C ASN A 66 20.42 15.45 36.39
N LYS A 67 20.78 15.19 35.12
CA LYS A 67 20.08 14.25 34.21
C LYS A 67 20.66 12.81 34.21
N LEU A 68 21.61 12.50 35.11
CA LEU A 68 22.31 11.21 35.20
C LEU A 68 21.63 10.25 36.20
N CYS A 69 20.35 9.94 36.04
CA CYS A 69 19.77 8.78 36.72
C CYS A 69 19.28 7.76 35.69
N HIS A 70 19.72 6.52 35.85
CA HIS A 70 19.14 5.40 35.13
C HIS A 70 17.72 5.16 35.64
N VAL A 71 16.86 4.60 34.79
CA VAL A 71 15.51 4.21 35.18
C VAL A 71 15.55 3.19 36.34
N SER A 72 16.58 2.34 36.37
CA SER A 72 16.90 1.45 37.50
C SER A 72 17.08 2.19 38.84
N ASP A 73 17.61 3.42 38.83
CA ASP A 73 17.84 4.21 40.05
C ASP A 73 16.53 4.78 40.63
N ARG A 74 15.41 4.58 39.92
CA ARG A 74 14.07 5.06 40.26
C ARG A 74 13.07 3.93 40.41
N ILE A 75 13.46 2.68 40.17
CA ILE A 75 12.61 1.49 40.26
C ILE A 75 13.06 0.69 41.48
N GLU A 76 12.15 0.45 42.42
CA GLU A 76 12.38 -0.51 43.51
C GLU A 76 11.85 -1.88 43.06
N CYS A 77 12.77 -2.84 42.90
CA CYS A 77 12.44 -4.24 42.63
C CYS A 77 12.47 -5.03 43.94
N VAL A 78 11.42 -5.79 44.23
CA VAL A 78 11.40 -6.76 45.32
C VAL A 78 10.86 -8.07 44.74
N ASN A 79 11.61 -9.17 44.90
CA ASN A 79 11.28 -10.49 44.39
C ASN A 79 10.93 -10.49 42.88
N ASP A 80 11.84 -9.95 42.06
CA ASP A 80 11.73 -9.87 40.58
C ASP A 80 10.50 -9.14 40.03
N LYS A 81 9.78 -8.40 40.88
CA LYS A 81 8.65 -7.55 40.52
C LYS A 81 8.93 -6.09 40.84
N ILE A 82 8.52 -5.21 39.93
CA ILE A 82 8.60 -3.74 40.10
C ILE A 82 7.51 -3.34 41.09
N ILE A 83 7.88 -2.87 42.29
CA ILE A 83 6.88 -2.59 43.33
C ILE A 83 6.39 -1.14 43.30
N THR A 84 7.20 -0.18 42.90
CA THR A 84 6.72 1.17 42.52
C THR A 84 7.89 2.03 42.05
N PRO A 85 7.80 2.73 40.91
CA PRO A 85 8.82 3.68 40.52
C PRO A 85 8.70 4.99 41.33
N ARG A 86 9.77 5.38 42.04
CA ARG A 86 9.89 6.66 42.75
C ARG A 86 10.32 7.76 41.78
N TRP A 87 9.37 8.29 41.03
CA TRP A 87 9.60 9.39 40.10
C TRP A 87 9.79 10.73 40.84
N LYS A 88 10.93 11.39 40.62
CA LYS A 88 11.14 12.78 41.07
C LYS A 88 10.67 13.75 39.99
N TRP A 89 9.39 14.12 40.03
CA TRP A 89 8.79 15.05 39.10
C TRP A 89 9.30 16.48 39.28
N ARG A 90 9.59 17.19 38.18
CA ARG A 90 9.95 18.61 38.23
C ARG A 90 8.77 19.52 38.61
N ARG A 91 7.54 19.09 38.29
CA ARG A 91 6.31 19.80 38.64
C ARG A 91 5.65 19.13 39.85
N LYS A 92 5.17 19.94 40.80
CA LYS A 92 4.44 19.46 41.99
C LYS A 92 3.02 18.98 41.67
N LYS A 93 2.43 19.46 40.58
CA LYS A 93 1.06 19.13 40.15
C LYS A 93 1.14 18.53 38.76
N ILE A 94 0.64 17.31 38.63
CA ILE A 94 0.56 16.51 37.40
C ILE A 94 -0.88 16.67 36.88
N MET A 95 -1.05 16.82 35.57
CA MET A 95 -2.37 16.91 34.94
C MET A 95 -3.06 15.55 34.93
N GLU A 96 -4.39 15.48 34.82
CA GLU A 96 -5.12 14.20 34.83
C GLU A 96 -4.68 13.28 33.67
N VAL A 97 -4.48 13.83 32.47
CA VAL A 97 -3.95 13.08 31.31
C VAL A 97 -2.57 12.47 31.59
N GLU A 98 -1.68 13.23 32.24
CA GLU A 98 -0.35 12.75 32.61
C GLU A 98 -0.43 11.63 33.68
N LYS A 99 -1.48 11.59 34.51
CA LYS A 99 -1.70 10.48 35.46
C LYS A 99 -2.18 9.22 34.75
N GLU A 100 -3.08 9.35 33.78
CA GLU A 100 -3.56 8.23 32.95
C GLU A 100 -2.39 7.59 32.20
N GLU A 101 -1.54 8.39 31.54
CA GLU A 101 -0.32 7.89 30.87
C GLU A 101 0.64 7.18 31.83
N ILE A 102 0.74 7.65 33.08
CA ILE A 102 1.56 7.00 34.11
C ILE A 102 0.97 5.65 34.51
N LEU A 103 -0.36 5.55 34.66
CA LEU A 103 -1.03 4.28 34.99
C LEU A 103 -0.81 3.25 33.88
N GLU A 104 -0.97 3.66 32.61
CA GLU A 104 -0.68 2.79 31.46
C GLU A 104 0.78 2.32 31.45
N LEU A 105 1.73 3.22 31.74
CA LEU A 105 3.14 2.87 31.86
C LEU A 105 3.39 1.87 32.99
N LEU A 106 2.74 2.04 34.15
CA LEU A 106 2.86 1.14 35.28
C LEU A 106 2.33 -0.26 34.96
N ASP A 107 1.19 -0.34 34.27
CA ASP A 107 0.62 -1.61 33.79
C ASP A 107 1.57 -2.31 32.81
N LEU A 108 2.16 -1.57 31.87
CA LEU A 108 3.16 -2.11 30.93
C LEU A 108 4.43 -2.60 31.64
N LEU A 109 4.88 -1.91 32.69
CA LEU A 109 6.05 -2.29 33.46
C LEU A 109 5.80 -3.53 34.33
N ASN A 110 4.60 -3.67 34.88
CA ASN A 110 4.21 -4.83 35.69
C ASN A 110 4.19 -6.16 34.90
N LEU A 111 4.03 -6.09 33.57
CA LEU A 111 4.11 -7.27 32.70
C LEU A 111 5.54 -7.78 32.49
N PHE A 112 6.56 -7.00 32.84
CA PHE A 112 7.96 -7.33 32.57
C PHE A 112 8.62 -7.99 33.79
N HIS A 113 9.21 -9.17 33.58
CA HIS A 113 10.01 -9.87 34.59
C HIS A 113 11.49 -9.73 34.22
N PHE A 114 12.33 -9.33 35.19
CA PHE A 114 13.77 -9.29 34.99
C PHE A 114 14.33 -10.72 35.05
N GLY A 115 15.09 -11.12 34.04
CA GLY A 115 15.87 -12.37 34.06
C GLY A 115 17.33 -12.10 34.42
N GLU A 116 18.05 -13.14 34.87
CA GLU A 116 19.49 -13.07 35.19
C GLU A 116 20.39 -12.91 33.95
N GLU A 117 19.82 -12.99 32.74
CA GLU A 117 20.56 -12.87 31.50
C GLU A 117 20.93 -11.42 31.15
N THR A 118 22.03 -11.26 30.41
CA THR A 118 22.43 -9.95 29.87
C THR A 118 21.42 -9.43 28.84
N ASP A 119 21.17 -8.12 28.83
CA ASP A 119 20.29 -7.44 27.86
C ASP A 119 20.52 -7.90 26.40
N LYS A 120 19.47 -8.43 25.77
CA LYS A 120 19.45 -8.85 24.35
C LYS A 120 18.34 -8.11 23.59
N TRP A 121 18.61 -7.80 22.33
CA TRP A 121 17.60 -7.30 21.41
C TRP A 121 16.69 -8.45 20.99
N THR A 122 15.41 -8.38 21.35
CA THR A 122 14.41 -9.34 20.90
C THR A 122 13.45 -8.67 19.93
N TRP A 123 13.12 -9.40 18.87
CA TRP A 123 12.09 -8.97 17.94
C TRP A 123 10.72 -9.34 18.52
N ARG A 124 9.88 -8.34 18.79
CA ARG A 124 8.62 -8.54 19.51
C ARG A 124 7.62 -9.43 18.74
N CYS A 125 7.67 -9.39 17.42
CA CYS A 125 6.67 -10.06 16.58
C CYS A 125 7.03 -11.53 16.26
N ASP A 126 8.28 -11.94 16.50
CA ASP A 126 8.73 -13.33 16.41
C ASP A 126 9.98 -13.51 17.27
N ILE A 127 9.76 -13.94 18.52
CA ILE A 127 10.81 -14.11 19.52
C ILE A 127 11.73 -15.29 19.16
N ILE A 128 11.22 -16.27 18.40
CA ILE A 128 11.90 -17.53 18.10
C ILE A 128 12.83 -17.37 16.87
N LYS A 129 12.32 -16.81 15.78
CA LYS A 129 13.10 -16.62 14.55
C LYS A 129 13.84 -15.29 14.52
N GLY A 130 13.51 -14.36 15.41
CA GLY A 130 14.05 -13.02 15.43
C GLY A 130 13.51 -12.15 14.30
N PHE A 131 14.23 -11.07 13.99
CA PHE A 131 13.79 -10.12 12.97
C PHE A 131 13.81 -10.75 11.57
N SER A 132 12.71 -10.61 10.84
CA SER A 132 12.65 -10.87 9.40
C SER A 132 11.77 -9.83 8.71
N VAL A 133 12.02 -9.57 7.43
CA VAL A 133 11.18 -8.66 6.63
C VAL A 133 9.74 -9.16 6.58
N GLN A 134 9.53 -10.48 6.55
CA GLN A 134 8.22 -11.10 6.55
C GLN A 134 7.46 -10.85 7.87
N SER A 135 8.11 -11.05 9.03
CA SER A 135 7.48 -10.84 10.34
C SER A 135 7.24 -9.35 10.64
N ALA A 136 8.13 -8.47 10.18
CA ALA A 136 7.93 -7.01 10.21
C ALA A 136 6.75 -6.57 9.34
N ARG A 137 6.69 -7.04 8.09
CA ARG A 137 5.58 -6.78 7.17
C ARG A 137 4.24 -7.23 7.78
N LYS A 138 4.17 -8.45 8.31
CA LYS A 138 2.96 -8.98 8.94
C LYS A 138 2.50 -8.13 10.13
N CYS A 139 3.43 -7.68 10.98
CA CYS A 139 3.09 -6.80 12.10
C CYS A 139 2.56 -5.44 11.62
N ILE A 140 3.18 -4.86 10.59
CA ILE A 140 2.75 -3.59 10.01
C ILE A 140 1.36 -3.75 9.37
N GLU A 141 1.15 -4.82 8.60
CA GLU A 141 -0.13 -5.13 7.98
C GLU A 141 -1.24 -5.25 9.03
N GLN A 142 -0.99 -5.97 10.12
CA GLN A 142 -1.94 -6.12 11.24
C GLN A 142 -2.23 -4.81 11.98
N THR A 143 -1.33 -3.84 11.93
CA THR A 143 -1.48 -2.54 12.64
C THR A 143 -2.13 -1.49 11.75
N LEU A 144 -1.85 -1.53 10.45
CA LEU A 144 -2.38 -0.58 9.46
C LEU A 144 -3.75 -0.98 8.94
N HIS A 145 -4.01 -2.28 8.77
CA HIS A 145 -5.26 -2.79 8.23
C HIS A 145 -6.08 -3.40 9.37
N GLY A 146 -7.10 -2.68 9.84
CA GLY A 146 -8.33 -3.38 10.24
C GLY A 146 -8.80 -4.17 9.02
N GLN A 147 -9.29 -5.40 9.20
CA GLN A 147 -9.58 -6.37 8.13
C GLN A 147 -10.01 -5.72 6.80
N GLU A 148 -9.06 -5.41 5.92
CA GLU A 148 -9.37 -5.00 4.56
C GLU A 148 -9.51 -6.30 3.78
N GLU A 149 -10.73 -6.58 3.33
CA GLU A 149 -10.97 -7.65 2.37
C GLU A 149 -10.18 -7.34 1.10
N ASP A 150 -9.47 -8.35 0.57
CA ASP A 150 -8.76 -8.23 -0.70
C ASP A 150 -9.79 -7.95 -1.81
N ILE A 151 -9.87 -6.68 -2.23
CA ILE A 151 -10.87 -6.18 -3.19
C ILE A 151 -10.82 -6.94 -4.52
N CYS A 152 -9.65 -7.43 -4.94
CA CYS A 152 -9.54 -8.32 -6.09
C CYS A 152 -8.29 -9.20 -6.09
N GLU A 153 -8.42 -10.42 -6.60
CA GLU A 153 -7.31 -11.36 -6.81
C GLU A 153 -6.43 -10.93 -8.00
N TRP A 154 -5.13 -11.09 -7.82
CA TRP A 154 -4.16 -10.85 -8.88
C TRP A 154 -4.06 -12.05 -9.82
N LEU A 155 -4.32 -11.81 -11.11
CA LEU A 155 -4.27 -12.86 -12.12
C LEU A 155 -2.86 -12.95 -12.73
N SER A 156 -2.23 -14.12 -12.61
CA SER A 156 -0.92 -14.37 -13.23
C SER A 156 -0.96 -14.31 -14.76
N TRP A 157 -2.11 -14.63 -15.35
CA TRP A 157 -2.36 -14.62 -16.79
C TRP A 157 -2.32 -13.21 -17.38
N VAL A 158 -2.57 -12.19 -16.55
CA VAL A 158 -2.63 -10.78 -16.95
C VAL A 158 -1.30 -10.08 -16.65
N LEU A 159 -0.97 -9.04 -17.42
CA LEU A 159 0.21 -8.22 -17.17
C LEU A 159 0.10 -7.46 -15.84
N ILE A 160 1.23 -7.31 -15.15
CA ILE A 160 1.30 -6.60 -13.86
C ILE A 160 0.70 -5.19 -13.91
N LYS A 161 0.95 -4.44 -14.98
CA LYS A 161 0.42 -3.08 -15.15
C LYS A 161 -1.11 -3.04 -15.13
N ILE A 162 -1.75 -4.11 -15.59
CA ILE A 162 -3.20 -4.23 -15.71
C ILE A 162 -3.79 -4.72 -14.40
N ASN A 163 -3.16 -5.66 -13.70
CA ASN A 163 -3.54 -5.99 -12.31
C ASN A 163 -3.52 -4.75 -11.42
N CYS A 164 -2.42 -3.97 -11.45
CA CYS A 164 -2.32 -2.72 -10.69
C CYS A 164 -3.40 -1.71 -11.10
N PHE A 165 -3.74 -1.65 -12.39
CA PHE A 165 -4.78 -0.75 -12.88
C PHE A 165 -6.17 -1.18 -12.40
N THR A 166 -6.53 -2.45 -12.56
CA THR A 166 -7.82 -2.99 -12.13
C THR A 166 -8.01 -2.84 -10.62
N TRP A 167 -6.98 -3.14 -9.82
CA TRP A 167 -7.03 -2.93 -8.37
C TRP A 167 -7.33 -1.46 -8.02
N ARG A 168 -6.67 -0.51 -8.67
CA ARG A 168 -6.95 0.92 -8.49
C ARG A 168 -8.35 1.31 -8.98
N LEU A 169 -8.86 0.64 -10.00
CA LEU A 169 -10.16 0.93 -10.59
C LEU A 169 -11.29 0.51 -9.65
N LEU A 170 -11.22 -0.71 -9.11
CA LEU A 170 -12.21 -1.22 -8.15
C LEU A 170 -12.23 -0.40 -6.85
N GLN A 171 -11.10 0.22 -6.50
CA GLN A 171 -11.01 1.21 -5.41
C GLN A 171 -11.46 2.63 -5.78
N ASN A 172 -12.12 2.81 -6.92
CA ASN A 172 -12.50 4.12 -7.46
C ASN A 172 -11.34 5.15 -7.44
N SER A 173 -10.12 4.69 -7.70
CA SER A 173 -8.88 5.46 -7.50
C SER A 173 -8.13 5.77 -8.81
N VAL A 174 -8.78 5.55 -9.95
CA VAL A 174 -8.29 5.92 -11.29
C VAL A 174 -8.53 7.41 -11.61
N PRO A 175 -7.73 8.03 -12.49
CA PRO A 175 -7.85 9.44 -12.84
C PRO A 175 -8.95 9.70 -13.90
N VAL A 176 -10.21 9.39 -13.56
CA VAL A 176 -11.39 9.91 -14.28
C VAL A 176 -11.67 11.36 -13.84
N ALA A 177 -12.36 12.16 -14.65
CA ALA A 177 -12.46 13.61 -14.39
C ALA A 177 -13.09 13.94 -13.03
N VAL A 178 -14.11 13.20 -12.59
CA VAL A 178 -14.71 13.37 -11.26
C VAL A 178 -13.71 13.12 -10.13
N ASN A 179 -12.89 12.07 -10.24
CA ASN A 179 -11.87 11.74 -9.23
C ASN A 179 -10.71 12.73 -9.22
N LEU A 180 -10.33 13.28 -10.38
CA LEU A 180 -9.33 14.35 -10.47
C LEU A 180 -9.84 15.63 -9.81
N CYS A 181 -11.10 15.99 -10.05
CA CYS A 181 -11.77 17.13 -9.43
C CYS A 181 -11.82 16.98 -7.89
N ALA A 182 -12.23 15.80 -7.40
CA ALA A 182 -12.25 15.48 -5.97
C ALA A 182 -10.86 15.56 -5.31
N ARG A 183 -9.78 15.36 -6.07
CA ARG A 183 -8.39 15.52 -5.62
C ARG A 183 -7.87 16.95 -5.68
N GLY A 184 -8.69 17.91 -6.08
CA GLY A 184 -8.30 19.31 -6.27
C GLY A 184 -7.38 19.53 -7.49
N ILE A 185 -7.32 18.56 -8.42
CA ILE A 185 -6.58 18.73 -9.67
C ILE A 185 -7.50 19.49 -10.64
N LEU A 186 -7.15 20.74 -10.93
CA LEU A 186 -7.86 21.62 -11.85
C LEU A 186 -7.97 20.99 -13.25
N SER A 187 -9.08 20.29 -13.53
CA SER A 187 -9.46 19.88 -14.88
C SER A 187 -10.46 20.88 -15.46
N THR A 188 -10.25 21.27 -16.71
CA THR A 188 -11.09 22.23 -17.45
C THR A 188 -12.54 21.77 -17.60
N SER A 189 -12.82 20.48 -17.43
CA SER A 189 -14.16 19.88 -17.50
C SER A 189 -14.22 18.61 -16.65
N SER A 190 -15.32 18.40 -15.92
CA SER A 190 -15.65 17.12 -15.26
C SER A 190 -16.50 16.21 -16.16
N TYR A 191 -16.77 16.64 -17.39
CA TYR A 191 -17.63 15.95 -18.35
C TYR A 191 -16.83 15.03 -19.27
N CYS A 192 -17.50 13.98 -19.74
CA CYS A 192 -16.94 13.02 -20.68
C CYS A 192 -16.60 13.68 -22.03
N VAL A 193 -15.44 13.32 -22.59
CA VAL A 193 -14.97 13.83 -23.88
C VAL A 193 -15.81 13.30 -25.04
N ASP A 194 -16.37 12.09 -24.89
CA ASP A 194 -17.16 11.46 -25.94
C ASP A 194 -18.64 11.81 -25.86
N TRP A 195 -19.14 12.21 -24.69
CA TRP A 195 -20.49 12.70 -24.50
C TRP A 195 -20.50 13.88 -23.53
N SER A 196 -20.52 15.10 -24.09
CA SER A 196 -20.22 16.36 -23.40
C SER A 196 -21.11 16.73 -22.21
N ASP A 197 -22.23 16.03 -22.03
CA ASP A 197 -23.27 16.45 -21.10
C ASP A 197 -23.35 15.57 -19.84
N LEU A 198 -22.54 14.50 -19.76
CA LEU A 198 -22.47 13.60 -18.61
C LEU A 198 -21.14 13.71 -17.87
N LEU A 199 -21.19 13.63 -16.53
CA LEU A 199 -20.00 13.61 -15.69
C LEU A 199 -19.23 12.31 -15.92
N GLU A 200 -17.90 12.42 -16.02
CA GLU A 200 -17.03 11.27 -16.22
C GLU A 200 -16.70 10.60 -14.88
N THR A 201 -17.66 9.80 -14.40
CA THR A 201 -17.49 8.87 -13.28
C THR A 201 -16.82 7.57 -13.75
N VAL A 202 -16.45 6.69 -12.80
CA VAL A 202 -15.95 5.34 -13.15
C VAL A 202 -17.04 4.52 -13.84
N ALA A 203 -18.28 4.52 -13.33
CA ALA A 203 -19.40 3.83 -13.97
C ALA A 203 -19.62 4.35 -15.40
N HIS A 204 -19.63 5.68 -15.58
CA HIS A 204 -19.75 6.26 -16.91
C HIS A 204 -18.61 5.85 -17.85
N ALA A 205 -17.36 6.04 -17.42
CA ALA A 205 -16.19 5.80 -18.26
C ALA A 205 -16.05 4.33 -18.70
N PHE A 206 -16.48 3.37 -17.88
CA PHE A 206 -16.24 1.95 -18.11
C PHE A 206 -17.48 1.12 -18.43
N LEU A 207 -18.69 1.57 -18.11
CA LEU A 207 -19.92 0.80 -18.28
C LEU A 207 -20.96 1.56 -19.12
N GLU A 208 -21.26 2.82 -18.79
CA GLU A 208 -22.40 3.53 -19.37
C GLU A 208 -22.05 4.33 -20.65
N CYS A 209 -20.77 4.64 -20.87
CA CYS A 209 -20.36 5.37 -22.07
C CYS A 209 -20.74 4.56 -23.32
N PRO A 210 -21.34 5.18 -24.38
CA PRO A 210 -21.76 4.46 -25.58
C PRO A 210 -20.66 3.59 -26.21
N PHE A 211 -19.42 4.06 -26.16
CA PHE A 211 -18.28 3.27 -26.61
C PHE A 211 -18.05 2.03 -25.72
N ALA A 212 -18.01 2.22 -24.40
CA ALA A 212 -17.82 1.15 -23.44
C ALA A 212 -18.95 0.10 -23.53
N MET A 213 -20.21 0.53 -23.56
CA MET A 213 -21.38 -0.36 -23.74
C MET A 213 -21.26 -1.22 -24.99
N GLU A 214 -20.89 -0.64 -26.13
CA GLU A 214 -20.77 -1.38 -27.38
C GLU A 214 -19.57 -2.34 -27.39
N VAL A 215 -18.47 -2.00 -26.71
CA VAL A 215 -17.35 -2.93 -26.50
C VAL A 215 -17.80 -4.10 -25.64
N TRP A 216 -18.45 -3.86 -24.49
CA TRP A 216 -18.96 -4.92 -23.61
C TRP A 216 -19.93 -5.83 -24.34
N ARG A 217 -20.93 -5.28 -25.05
CA ARG A 217 -21.89 -6.06 -25.83
C ARG A 217 -21.21 -7.00 -26.83
N LYS A 218 -20.19 -6.51 -27.53
CA LYS A 218 -19.42 -7.32 -28.49
C LYS A 218 -18.59 -8.41 -27.81
N VAL A 219 -17.96 -8.08 -26.69
CA VAL A 219 -17.17 -9.04 -25.90
C VAL A 219 -18.09 -10.11 -25.30
N SER A 220 -19.28 -9.74 -24.83
CA SER A 220 -20.28 -10.67 -24.30
C SER A 220 -20.75 -11.69 -25.32
N VAL A 221 -21.05 -11.25 -26.55
CA VAL A 221 -21.43 -12.15 -27.65
C VAL A 221 -20.32 -13.15 -27.96
N TRP A 222 -19.06 -12.70 -28.00
CA TRP A 222 -17.91 -13.56 -28.25
C TRP A 222 -17.65 -14.53 -27.09
N ALA A 223 -17.61 -14.02 -25.87
CA ALA A 223 -17.34 -14.78 -24.66
C ALA A 223 -18.50 -15.71 -24.26
N ARG A 224 -19.70 -15.52 -24.80
CA ARG A 224 -20.95 -16.21 -24.40
C ARG A 224 -21.25 -16.03 -22.91
N TRP A 225 -20.93 -14.86 -22.37
CA TRP A 225 -21.21 -14.46 -21.00
C TRP A 225 -21.66 -12.99 -21.00
N ASP A 226 -22.76 -12.68 -20.32
CA ASP A 226 -23.32 -11.33 -20.34
C ASP A 226 -22.59 -10.42 -19.37
N PHE A 227 -21.80 -9.47 -19.90
CA PHE A 227 -21.09 -8.44 -19.14
C PHE A 227 -21.89 -7.13 -19.07
N THR A 228 -23.06 -7.06 -19.73
CA THR A 228 -23.83 -5.82 -19.87
C THR A 228 -24.91 -5.66 -18.80
N CYS A 229 -25.12 -6.68 -17.96
CA CYS A 229 -26.14 -6.69 -16.92
C CYS A 229 -25.69 -6.07 -15.57
N PHE A 230 -24.50 -5.45 -15.52
CA PHE A 230 -23.94 -4.90 -14.29
C PHE A 230 -23.87 -3.38 -14.31
N ASP A 231 -24.31 -2.76 -13.20
CA ASP A 231 -24.27 -1.31 -13.01
C ASP A 231 -22.93 -0.83 -12.41
N ASN A 232 -22.13 -1.74 -11.86
CA ASN A 232 -20.80 -1.44 -11.34
C ASN A 232 -19.82 -2.61 -11.54
N LEU A 233 -18.54 -2.26 -11.61
CA LEU A 233 -17.46 -3.21 -11.88
C LEU A 233 -17.18 -4.17 -10.72
N GLU A 234 -17.55 -3.78 -9.50
CA GLU A 234 -17.36 -4.58 -8.30
C GLU A 234 -18.34 -5.76 -8.27
N ASP A 235 -19.62 -5.52 -8.53
CA ASP A 235 -20.65 -6.55 -8.67
C ASP A 235 -20.31 -7.51 -9.81
N MET A 236 -19.82 -7.00 -10.93
CA MET A 236 -19.35 -7.85 -12.04
C MET A 236 -18.18 -8.74 -11.60
N TYR A 237 -17.21 -8.20 -10.85
CA TYR A 237 -16.10 -9.00 -10.30
C TYR A 237 -16.60 -10.08 -9.35
N HIS A 238 -17.47 -9.74 -8.40
CA HIS A 238 -18.03 -10.66 -7.42
C HIS A 238 -18.88 -11.74 -8.09
N GLN A 239 -19.69 -11.40 -9.09
CA GLN A 239 -20.49 -12.39 -9.83
C GLN A 239 -19.61 -13.37 -10.58
N ILE A 240 -18.55 -12.91 -11.25
CA ILE A 240 -17.59 -13.81 -11.90
C ILE A 240 -16.90 -14.71 -10.87
N PHE A 241 -16.64 -14.18 -9.67
CA PHE A 241 -16.01 -14.95 -8.60
C PHE A 241 -16.93 -16.04 -8.03
N VAL A 242 -18.24 -15.77 -7.95
CA VAL A 242 -19.24 -16.68 -7.37
C VAL A 242 -19.74 -17.72 -8.39
N ASP A 243 -20.10 -17.30 -9.60
CA ASP A 243 -20.80 -18.16 -10.58
C ASP A 243 -19.88 -19.02 -11.42
N ALA A 244 -18.62 -18.59 -11.61
CA ALA A 244 -17.74 -19.27 -12.53
C ALA A 244 -17.14 -20.53 -11.90
N SER A 245 -17.12 -21.62 -12.67
CA SER A 245 -16.28 -22.78 -12.30
C SER A 245 -14.82 -22.34 -12.08
N ALA A 246 -14.06 -23.06 -11.25
CA ALA A 246 -12.67 -22.69 -10.95
C ALA A 246 -11.80 -22.47 -12.21
N ASN A 247 -12.06 -23.21 -13.29
CA ASN A 247 -11.36 -23.07 -14.57
C ASN A 247 -11.88 -21.86 -15.37
N SER A 248 -13.21 -21.63 -15.39
CA SER A 248 -13.82 -20.50 -16.10
C SER A 248 -13.58 -19.14 -15.43
N LYS A 249 -13.35 -19.14 -14.11
CA LYS A 249 -13.14 -17.93 -13.30
C LYS A 249 -12.00 -17.08 -13.82
N ASN A 250 -10.80 -17.66 -13.90
CA ASN A 250 -9.59 -16.93 -14.33
C ASN A 250 -9.74 -16.37 -15.74
N PHE A 251 -10.47 -17.08 -16.59
CA PHE A 251 -10.71 -16.68 -17.96
C PHE A 251 -11.65 -15.49 -18.08
N LEU A 252 -12.81 -15.54 -17.42
CA LEU A 252 -13.77 -14.43 -17.38
C LEU A 252 -13.14 -13.19 -16.73
N LEU A 253 -12.36 -13.37 -15.66
CA LEU A 253 -11.60 -12.27 -15.06
C LEU A 253 -10.54 -11.71 -16.01
N CYS A 254 -9.84 -12.55 -16.80
CA CYS A 254 -8.92 -12.06 -17.83
C CYS A 254 -9.64 -11.21 -18.89
N ILE A 255 -10.81 -11.67 -19.36
CA ILE A 255 -11.64 -10.92 -20.31
C ILE A 255 -12.04 -9.58 -19.72
N MET A 256 -12.55 -9.58 -18.48
CA MET A 256 -12.91 -8.37 -17.76
C MET A 256 -11.71 -7.39 -17.68
N TYR A 257 -10.55 -7.86 -17.21
CA TYR A 257 -9.37 -7.02 -16.98
C TYR A 257 -8.83 -6.44 -18.29
N MET A 258 -8.80 -7.23 -19.36
CA MET A 258 -8.35 -6.75 -20.68
C MET A 258 -9.36 -5.76 -21.29
N THR A 259 -10.65 -5.99 -21.13
CA THR A 259 -11.71 -5.11 -21.66
C THR A 259 -11.65 -3.75 -20.97
N ILE A 260 -11.56 -3.75 -19.63
CA ILE A 260 -11.34 -2.55 -18.82
C ILE A 260 -10.09 -1.79 -19.27
N TRP A 261 -8.96 -2.49 -19.44
CA TRP A 261 -7.71 -1.88 -19.87
C TRP A 261 -7.83 -1.25 -21.27
N THR A 262 -8.49 -1.94 -22.20
CA THR A 262 -8.69 -1.45 -23.57
C THR A 262 -9.55 -0.19 -23.58
N ILE A 263 -10.68 -0.20 -22.84
CA ILE A 263 -11.54 0.98 -22.70
C ILE A 263 -10.75 2.16 -22.12
N TRP A 264 -9.89 1.91 -21.13
CA TRP A 264 -9.03 2.93 -20.55
C TRP A 264 -8.01 3.50 -21.55
N GLU A 265 -7.33 2.66 -22.32
CA GLU A 265 -6.39 3.11 -23.35
C GLU A 265 -7.09 3.96 -24.41
N GLU A 266 -8.26 3.53 -24.90
CA GLU A 266 -9.05 4.26 -25.88
C GLU A 266 -9.54 5.60 -25.35
N ARG A 267 -10.03 5.64 -24.10
CA ARG A 267 -10.41 6.88 -23.43
C ARG A 267 -9.24 7.86 -23.36
N ASN A 268 -8.05 7.39 -22.97
CA ASN A 268 -6.86 8.25 -22.92
C ASN A 268 -6.45 8.73 -24.32
N ASP A 269 -6.50 7.88 -25.33
CA ASP A 269 -6.20 8.27 -26.71
C ASP A 269 -7.23 9.29 -27.24
N SER A 270 -8.51 9.18 -26.88
CA SER A 270 -9.55 10.17 -27.20
C SER A 270 -9.27 11.51 -26.52
N VAL A 271 -8.95 11.50 -25.22
CA VAL A 271 -8.66 12.70 -24.42
C VAL A 271 -7.39 13.42 -24.88
N PHE A 272 -6.28 12.70 -25.03
CA PHE A 272 -4.95 13.29 -25.22
C PHE A 272 -4.51 13.35 -26.68
N ARG A 273 -4.98 12.43 -27.53
CA ARG A 273 -4.56 12.33 -28.94
C ARG A 273 -5.69 12.63 -29.93
N ARG A 274 -6.93 12.77 -29.45
CA ARG A 274 -8.15 12.92 -30.28
C ARG A 274 -8.27 11.83 -31.33
N LEU A 275 -7.77 10.63 -31.01
CA LEU A 275 -7.90 9.43 -31.82
C LEU A 275 -9.10 8.63 -31.33
N ARG A 276 -9.82 7.98 -32.24
CA ARG A 276 -10.94 7.10 -31.90
C ARG A 276 -10.84 5.80 -32.68
N LYS A 277 -10.73 4.68 -31.98
CA LYS A 277 -10.96 3.37 -32.59
C LYS A 277 -12.44 3.01 -32.56
N SER A 278 -12.85 2.16 -33.50
CA SER A 278 -14.18 1.57 -33.47
C SER A 278 -14.25 0.48 -32.40
N ALA A 279 -15.44 0.26 -31.83
CA ALA A 279 -15.66 -0.84 -30.88
C ALA A 279 -15.34 -2.22 -31.47
N ASN A 280 -15.47 -2.40 -32.80
CA ASN A 280 -15.03 -3.63 -33.48
C ASN A 280 -13.51 -3.82 -33.39
N ARG A 281 -12.74 -2.75 -33.58
CA ARG A 281 -11.28 -2.80 -33.48
C ARG A 281 -10.83 -3.04 -32.04
N ALA A 282 -11.46 -2.38 -31.07
CA ALA A 282 -11.22 -2.65 -29.65
C ALA A 282 -11.49 -4.13 -29.30
N ARG A 283 -12.59 -4.71 -29.80
CA ARG A 283 -12.89 -6.14 -29.64
C ARG A 283 -11.78 -7.02 -30.23
N GLU A 284 -11.31 -6.71 -31.44
CA GLU A 284 -10.23 -7.47 -32.09
C GLU A 284 -8.91 -7.38 -31.31
N ASP A 285 -8.57 -6.20 -30.79
CA ASP A 285 -7.40 -5.97 -29.94
C ASP A 285 -7.50 -6.80 -28.64
N ILE A 286 -8.69 -6.85 -28.01
CA ILE A 286 -8.97 -7.67 -26.83
C ILE A 286 -8.77 -9.16 -27.14
N ILE A 287 -9.45 -9.69 -28.17
CA ILE A 287 -9.40 -11.10 -28.56
C ILE A 287 -7.96 -11.53 -28.88
N SER A 288 -7.22 -10.70 -29.61
CA SER A 288 -5.84 -10.97 -30.02
C SER A 288 -4.87 -10.92 -28.83
N SER A 289 -5.04 -9.96 -27.93
CA SER A 289 -4.19 -9.82 -26.74
C SER A 289 -4.42 -10.96 -25.75
N LEU A 290 -5.68 -11.33 -25.53
CA LEU A 290 -6.04 -12.45 -24.67
C LEU A 290 -5.49 -13.78 -25.19
N PHE A 291 -5.59 -14.04 -26.50
CA PHE A 291 -4.96 -15.22 -27.10
C PHE A 291 -3.47 -15.29 -26.79
N ASN A 292 -2.75 -14.19 -27.03
CA ASN A 292 -1.31 -14.12 -26.77
C ASN A 292 -0.99 -14.35 -25.29
N TRP A 293 -1.78 -13.78 -24.37
CA TRP A 293 -1.51 -13.96 -22.93
C TRP A 293 -1.81 -15.36 -22.47
N ILE A 294 -2.93 -15.94 -22.87
CA ILE A 294 -3.31 -17.29 -22.42
C ILE A 294 -2.31 -18.30 -22.97
N CYS A 295 -1.92 -18.20 -24.24
CA CYS A 295 -0.90 -19.08 -24.84
C CYS A 295 0.47 -19.02 -24.14
N HIS A 296 0.88 -17.88 -23.58
CA HIS A 296 2.24 -17.71 -23.02
C HIS A 296 2.31 -17.63 -21.49
N ARG A 297 1.18 -17.34 -20.82
CA ARG A 297 1.14 -17.05 -19.38
C ARG A 297 0.19 -17.96 -18.60
N SER A 298 -0.66 -18.72 -19.28
CA SER A 298 -1.49 -19.75 -18.66
C SER A 298 -0.85 -21.13 -18.84
N LYS A 299 -1.33 -22.12 -18.08
CA LYS A 299 -0.99 -23.54 -18.31
C LYS A 299 -1.96 -24.22 -19.28
N THR A 300 -2.90 -23.46 -19.85
CA THR A 300 -3.97 -23.96 -20.71
C THR A 300 -3.48 -24.04 -22.15
N GLU A 301 -3.62 -25.21 -22.79
CA GLU A 301 -3.28 -25.39 -24.19
C GLU A 301 -4.44 -24.94 -25.09
N ILE A 302 -4.24 -23.84 -25.82
CA ILE A 302 -5.18 -23.42 -26.88
C ILE A 302 -4.80 -24.15 -28.17
N LYS A 303 -5.72 -24.97 -28.69
CA LYS A 303 -5.53 -25.78 -29.91
C LYS A 303 -5.29 -24.96 -31.18
N GLY A 304 -5.75 -23.71 -31.23
CA GLY A 304 -5.45 -22.78 -32.33
C GLY A 304 -6.31 -21.52 -32.36
N TRP A 305 -5.89 -20.55 -33.18
CA TRP A 305 -6.59 -19.25 -33.34
C TRP A 305 -8.03 -19.40 -33.85
N SER A 306 -8.28 -20.32 -34.79
CA SER A 306 -9.61 -20.53 -35.36
C SER A 306 -10.62 -21.04 -34.33
N GLU A 307 -10.19 -21.95 -33.44
CA GLU A 307 -11.03 -22.43 -32.35
C GLU A 307 -11.26 -21.32 -31.31
N TRP A 308 -10.22 -20.55 -30.99
CA TRP A 308 -10.30 -19.42 -30.05
C TRP A 308 -11.35 -18.38 -30.43
N VAL A 309 -11.42 -18.02 -31.72
CA VAL A 309 -12.38 -17.04 -32.22
C VAL A 309 -13.82 -17.56 -32.13
N LEU A 310 -14.04 -18.88 -32.29
CA LEU A 310 -15.36 -19.49 -32.36
C LEU A 310 -15.90 -19.98 -30.99
N TYR A 311 -15.02 -20.51 -30.14
CA TYR A 311 -15.38 -21.21 -28.90
C TYR A 311 -14.43 -20.89 -27.74
N PRO A 312 -14.33 -19.61 -27.32
CA PRO A 312 -13.35 -19.19 -26.30
C PRO A 312 -13.49 -19.91 -24.94
N LEU A 313 -14.73 -20.26 -24.55
CA LEU A 313 -15.01 -20.98 -23.30
C LEU A 313 -14.91 -22.51 -23.41
N CYS A 314 -14.93 -23.09 -24.61
CA CYS A 314 -14.87 -24.55 -24.79
C CYS A 314 -13.44 -25.12 -24.88
N ILE A 315 -12.43 -24.24 -24.78
CA ILE A 315 -11.00 -24.58 -24.89
C ILE A 315 -10.37 -24.77 -23.50
N MET A 316 -11.16 -24.67 -22.43
CA MET A 316 -10.71 -24.88 -21.04
C MET A 316 -11.18 -26.21 -20.47
#